data_AF-A0A5N7ZCB4-F1
#
_entry.id   AF-A0A5N7ZCB4-F1
#
_cell.length_a   1.000
_cell.length_b   1.000
_cell.length_c   1.000
_cell.angle_alpha   90.00
_cell.angle_beta   90.00
_cell.angle_gamma   90.00
#
_symmetry.space_group_name_H-M   'P 1'
#
loop_
_entity.id
_entity.type
_entity.pdbx_description
1 polymer ?
#
loop_
_entity_poly.entity_id
_entity_poly.type
_entity_poly.pdbx_seq_one_letter_code
_entity_poly.pdbx_strand_id
1 'polypeptide(L)'
;MKRVIIICEGETEREFCQNVLATHLIHRDIHIQAPLIKKTMGGIVKWDILKREIETHLQEPNVVVTTFIDYYGVYQKHSFPNWEEAERIVDKNKRMDFLENAMKMSIAESIRHRYIPYLQLHEFEGLLFNDIQIFHQQVPKAELVGLTELQKTFEDYDNPEMINNSKETSPSHRLKRIIKGYNKPLYGHYFAEAIGINRIREKSPRFNEWITKIINH
;
A
#
# COMPACT_ATOMS: atom_id res chain seq x y z
N MET A 1 -15.22 3.46 -19.45
CA MET A 1 -14.24 4.21 -18.64
C MET A 1 -14.57 4.11 -17.16
N LYS A 2 -13.79 3.32 -16.42
CA LYS A 2 -13.95 3.12 -14.98
C LYS A 2 -13.08 4.14 -14.25
N ARG A 3 -13.66 4.86 -13.28
CA ARG A 3 -12.93 5.81 -12.42
C ARG A 3 -12.67 5.17 -11.05
N VAL A 4 -11.41 5.16 -10.61
CA VAL A 4 -11.00 4.61 -9.32
C VAL A 4 -10.31 5.72 -8.52
N ILE A 5 -10.82 6.00 -7.33
CA ILE A 5 -10.21 6.92 -6.37
C ILE A 5 -9.46 6.09 -5.33
N ILE A 6 -8.14 6.27 -5.25
CA ILE A 6 -7.25 5.61 -4.29
C ILE A 6 -6.83 6.64 -3.24
N ILE A 7 -7.47 6.62 -2.07
CA ILE A 7 -7.11 7.54 -0.97
C ILE A 7 -5.79 7.04 -0.36
N CYS A 8 -4.73 7.82 -0.55
CA CYS A 8 -3.36 7.48 -0.17
C CYS A 8 -3.03 8.06 1.21
N GLU A 9 -2.29 7.28 2.02
CA GLU A 9 -1.79 7.77 3.30
C GLU A 9 -0.76 8.88 3.12
N GLY A 10 0.27 8.69 2.28
CA GLY A 10 1.37 9.63 2.13
C GLY A 10 1.74 9.91 0.69
N GLU A 11 2.76 10.76 0.55
CA GLU A 11 3.33 11.17 -0.74
C GLU A 11 3.88 9.98 -1.53
N THR A 12 4.52 9.01 -0.86
CA THR A 12 5.08 7.82 -1.54
C THR A 12 4.00 6.99 -2.23
N GLU A 13 2.90 6.70 -1.52
CA GLU A 13 1.78 5.92 -2.06
C GLU A 13 1.09 6.67 -3.20
N ARG A 14 0.97 8.01 -3.07
CA ARG A 14 0.41 8.86 -4.10
C ARG A 14 1.25 8.82 -5.38
N GLU A 15 2.55 9.06 -5.28
CA GLU A 15 3.45 9.07 -6.44
C GLU A 15 3.48 7.70 -7.12
N PHE A 16 3.48 6.60 -6.35
CA PHE A 16 3.33 5.25 -6.91
C PHE A 16 2.02 5.10 -7.69
N CYS A 17 0.89 5.54 -7.11
CA CYS A 17 -0.40 5.41 -7.77
C CYS A 17 -0.48 6.22 -9.06
N GLN A 18 0.06 7.44 -9.06
CA GLN A 18 -0.01 8.37 -10.19
C GLN A 18 0.94 8.00 -11.33
N ASN A 19 2.16 7.57 -11.01
CA ASN A 19 3.21 7.38 -12.01
C ASN A 19 3.33 5.91 -12.47
N VAL A 20 3.09 4.95 -11.56
CA VAL A 20 3.30 3.53 -11.84
C VAL A 20 1.98 2.81 -12.06
N LEU A 21 1.06 2.89 -11.09
CA LEU A 21 -0.18 2.12 -11.15
C LEU A 21 -1.16 2.65 -12.21
N ALA A 22 -1.27 3.98 -12.36
CA ALA A 22 -2.11 4.58 -13.39
C ALA A 22 -1.67 4.16 -14.80
N THR A 23 -0.35 4.16 -15.06
CA THR A 23 0.24 3.69 -16.32
C THR A 23 -0.07 2.21 -16.58
N HIS A 24 -0.11 1.38 -15.54
CA HIS A 24 -0.47 -0.04 -15.70
C HIS A 24 -1.97 -0.24 -15.99
N LEU A 25 -2.85 0.53 -15.34
CA LEU A 25 -4.29 0.33 -15.40
C LEU A 25 -4.98 1.08 -16.56
N ILE A 26 -4.36 2.11 -17.13
CA ILE A 26 -4.92 2.86 -18.27
C ILE A 26 -5.20 1.97 -19.49
N HIS A 27 -4.35 0.96 -19.72
CA HIS A 27 -4.54 -0.01 -20.80
C HIS A 27 -5.80 -0.88 -20.65
N ARG A 28 -6.45 -0.83 -19.48
CA ARG A 28 -7.72 -1.52 -19.19
C ARG A 28 -8.91 -0.55 -19.11
N ASP A 29 -8.78 0.68 -19.60
CA ASP A 29 -9.80 1.74 -19.52
C ASP A 29 -10.19 2.10 -18.06
N ILE A 30 -9.21 2.00 -17.16
CA ILE A 30 -9.32 2.34 -15.74
C ILE A 30 -8.47 3.59 -15.47
N HIS A 31 -9.13 4.66 -15.05
CA HIS A 31 -8.48 5.92 -14.69
C HIS A 31 -8.39 6.06 -13.17
N ILE A 32 -7.19 6.34 -12.68
CA ILE A 32 -6.91 6.48 -11.25
C ILE A 32 -6.84 7.96 -10.87
N GLN A 33 -7.45 8.29 -9.73
CA GLN A 33 -7.17 9.52 -8.99
C GLN A 33 -6.62 9.11 -7.62
N ALA A 34 -5.51 9.70 -7.20
CA ALA A 34 -4.85 9.36 -5.94
C ALA A 34 -4.77 10.57 -5.00
N PRO A 35 -5.89 11.00 -4.37
CA PRO A 35 -5.82 12.05 -3.37
C PRO A 35 -5.12 11.56 -2.10
N LEU A 36 -4.43 12.46 -1.41
CA LEU A 36 -4.05 12.23 -0.02
C LEU A 36 -5.27 12.38 0.89
N ILE A 37 -5.20 11.78 2.07
CA ILE A 37 -6.17 12.02 3.15
C ILE A 37 -6.28 13.54 3.38
N LYS A 38 -7.46 14.09 3.06
CA LYS A 38 -7.64 15.54 2.91
C LYS A 38 -7.41 16.32 4.21
N LYS A 39 -7.78 15.74 5.36
CA LYS A 39 -7.72 16.44 6.65
C LYS A 39 -6.28 16.82 7.04
N THR A 40 -5.34 15.94 6.76
CA THR A 40 -3.95 16.04 7.20
C THR A 40 -3.00 16.36 6.04
N MET A 41 -3.51 16.35 4.80
CA MET A 41 -2.70 16.42 3.58
C MET A 41 -1.64 15.31 3.57
N GLY A 42 -2.07 14.12 4.00
CA GLY A 42 -1.20 12.97 4.24
C GLY A 42 -1.04 12.63 5.72
N GLY A 43 -0.76 11.38 6.03
CA GLY A 43 -0.77 10.81 7.38
C GLY A 43 -2.15 10.32 7.80
N ILE A 44 -2.16 9.18 8.47
CA ILE A 44 -3.37 8.50 8.91
C ILE A 44 -4.25 9.35 9.85
N VAL A 45 -5.57 9.15 9.75
CA VAL A 45 -6.57 9.81 10.58
C VAL A 45 -7.46 8.77 11.27
N LYS A 46 -8.32 9.24 12.19
CA LYS A 46 -9.35 8.39 12.76
C LYS A 46 -10.32 7.90 11.68
N TRP A 47 -10.86 6.70 11.87
CA TRP A 47 -11.74 6.05 10.91
C TRP A 47 -12.98 6.86 10.56
N ASP A 48 -13.60 7.56 11.50
CA ASP A 48 -14.78 8.41 11.25
C ASP A 48 -14.51 9.50 10.21
N ILE A 49 -13.30 10.08 10.24
CA ILE A 49 -12.86 11.09 9.28
C ILE A 49 -12.62 10.45 7.91
N LEU A 50 -11.86 9.35 7.86
CA LEU A 50 -11.55 8.64 6.62
C LEU A 50 -12.82 8.09 5.97
N LYS A 51 -13.72 7.50 6.77
CA LYS A 51 -15.04 7.03 6.34
C LYS A 51 -15.83 8.15 5.67
N ARG A 52 -15.91 9.33 6.29
CA ARG A 52 -16.65 10.47 5.70
C ARG A 52 -16.06 10.88 4.35
N GLU A 53 -14.74 10.84 4.20
CA GLU A 53 -14.05 11.13 2.94
C GLU A 53 -14.35 10.07 1.87
N ILE A 54 -14.30 8.78 2.24
CA ILE A 54 -14.72 7.67 1.38
C ILE A 54 -16.17 7.85 0.93
N GLU A 55 -17.10 8.08 1.87
CA GLU A 55 -18.53 8.25 1.58
C GLU A 55 -18.81 9.49 0.72
N THR A 56 -18.01 10.55 0.87
CA THR A 56 -18.09 11.75 0.03
C THR A 56 -17.69 11.44 -1.41
N HIS A 57 -16.56 10.76 -1.63
CA HIS A 57 -16.16 10.33 -2.97
C HIS A 57 -17.18 9.37 -3.59
N LEU A 58 -17.75 8.47 -2.80
CA LEU A 58 -18.81 7.57 -3.25
C LEU A 58 -20.11 8.29 -3.64
N GLN A 59 -20.32 9.57 -3.31
CA GLN A 59 -21.46 10.32 -3.85
C GLN A 59 -21.32 10.59 -5.35
N GLU A 60 -20.10 10.57 -5.90
CA GLU A 60 -19.92 10.65 -7.35
C GLU A 60 -20.47 9.38 -8.01
N PRO A 61 -21.26 9.51 -9.10
CA PRO A 61 -21.73 8.36 -9.85
C PRO A 61 -20.56 7.68 -10.57
N ASN A 62 -20.66 6.35 -10.76
CA ASN A 62 -19.71 5.55 -11.55
C ASN A 62 -18.25 5.63 -11.09
N VAL A 63 -18.02 5.85 -9.80
CA VAL A 63 -16.69 5.80 -9.18
C VAL A 63 -16.56 4.61 -8.23
N VAL A 64 -15.38 4.02 -8.21
CA VAL A 64 -14.93 3.05 -7.21
C VAL A 64 -13.97 3.75 -6.26
N VAL A 65 -14.12 3.53 -4.96
CA VAL A 65 -13.20 4.07 -3.95
C VAL A 65 -12.43 2.93 -3.30
N THR A 66 -11.14 3.13 -3.10
CA THR A 66 -10.25 2.24 -2.34
C THR A 66 -9.28 3.08 -1.52
N THR A 67 -8.58 2.43 -0.59
CA THR A 67 -7.52 3.03 0.21
C THR A 67 -6.17 2.42 -0.17
N PHE A 68 -5.08 3.17 0.01
CA PHE A 68 -3.73 2.63 0.04
C PHE A 68 -3.00 3.23 1.24
N ILE A 69 -3.06 2.49 2.35
CA ILE A 69 -2.69 2.94 3.70
C ILE A 69 -1.83 1.86 4.33
N ASP A 70 -0.75 2.28 4.99
CA ASP A 70 0.16 1.38 5.69
C ASP A 70 -0.44 0.97 7.03
N TYR A 71 -0.75 -0.33 7.21
CA TYR A 71 -1.31 -0.84 8.45
C TYR A 71 -0.43 -0.54 9.67
N TYR A 72 0.88 -0.47 9.50
CA TYR A 72 1.82 -0.14 10.58
C TYR A 72 1.61 1.24 11.20
N GLY A 73 1.13 2.20 10.40
CA GLY A 73 0.78 3.53 10.89
C GLY A 73 -0.54 3.55 11.65
N VAL A 74 -1.35 2.50 11.54
CA VAL A 74 -2.68 2.43 12.17
C VAL A 74 -2.57 1.88 13.59
N TYR A 75 -3.15 2.59 14.55
CA TYR A 75 -3.16 2.23 15.98
C TYR A 75 -4.59 2.30 16.52
N GLN A 76 -4.82 1.71 17.70
CA GLN A 76 -6.13 1.73 18.37
C GLN A 76 -6.74 3.13 18.50
N LYS A 77 -5.91 4.17 18.70
CA LYS A 77 -6.36 5.58 18.78
C LYS A 77 -7.03 6.11 17.50
N HIS A 78 -6.81 5.45 16.36
CA HIS A 78 -7.46 5.77 15.09
C HIS A 78 -8.85 5.15 14.99
N SER A 79 -9.25 4.28 15.92
CA SER A 79 -10.61 3.77 16.06
C SER A 79 -11.17 3.12 14.79
N PHE A 80 -10.32 2.36 14.07
CA PHE A 80 -10.76 1.52 12.96
C PHE A 80 -11.77 0.46 13.44
N PRO A 81 -12.74 0.06 12.59
CA PRO A 81 -13.83 -0.79 13.02
C PRO A 81 -13.30 -2.18 13.41
N ASN A 82 -13.82 -2.72 14.51
CA ASN A 82 -13.47 -4.03 15.07
C ASN A 82 -11.95 -4.22 15.32
N TRP A 83 -11.27 -3.16 15.76
CA TRP A 83 -9.81 -3.18 15.96
C TRP A 83 -9.37 -4.21 17.01
N GLU A 84 -10.06 -4.25 18.17
CA GLU A 84 -9.69 -5.14 19.27
C GLU A 84 -9.87 -6.62 18.91
N GLU A 85 -10.90 -6.95 18.13
CA GLU A 85 -11.12 -8.29 17.59
C GLU A 85 -10.04 -8.65 16.57
N ALA A 86 -9.68 -7.72 15.69
CA ALA A 86 -8.62 -7.93 14.72
C ALA A 86 -7.26 -8.20 15.40
N GLU A 87 -6.96 -7.50 16.49
CA GLU A 87 -5.70 -7.69 17.24
C GLU A 87 -5.56 -9.10 17.82
N ARG A 88 -6.66 -9.81 18.06
CA ARG A 88 -6.67 -11.21 18.51
C ARG A 88 -6.35 -12.21 17.40
N ILE A 89 -6.44 -11.81 16.12
CA ILE A 89 -6.11 -12.67 14.98
C ILE A 89 -4.59 -12.68 14.80
N VAL A 90 -3.93 -13.79 15.13
CA VAL A 90 -2.46 -13.93 15.07
C VAL A 90 -1.94 -13.83 13.63
N ASP A 91 -2.60 -14.52 12.70
CA ASP A 91 -2.27 -14.50 11.28
C ASP A 91 -2.50 -13.09 10.70
N LYS A 92 -1.43 -12.47 10.23
CA LYS A 92 -1.43 -11.09 9.76
C LYS A 92 -2.26 -10.90 8.48
N ASN A 93 -2.26 -11.88 7.57
CA ASN A 93 -3.09 -11.80 6.37
C ASN A 93 -4.57 -11.88 6.74
N LYS A 94 -4.95 -12.86 7.58
CA LYS A 94 -6.34 -12.97 8.06
C LYS A 94 -6.79 -11.74 8.85
N ARG A 95 -5.88 -11.13 9.61
CA ARG A 95 -6.15 -9.88 10.32
C ARG A 95 -6.46 -8.75 9.34
N MET A 96 -5.71 -8.62 8.26
CA MET A 96 -5.97 -7.59 7.26
C MET A 96 -7.31 -7.83 6.57
N ASP A 97 -7.61 -9.07 6.17
CA ASP A 97 -8.90 -9.41 5.57
C ASP A 97 -10.08 -9.08 6.50
N PHE A 98 -9.92 -9.34 7.80
CA PHE A 98 -10.90 -9.00 8.81
C PHE A 98 -11.11 -7.49 8.94
N LEU A 99 -10.02 -6.70 9.03
CA LEU A 99 -10.09 -5.25 9.12
C LEU A 99 -10.69 -4.63 7.85
N GLU A 100 -10.25 -5.07 6.67
CA GLU A 100 -10.78 -4.62 5.39
C GLU A 100 -12.28 -4.92 5.29
N ASN A 101 -12.72 -6.12 5.69
CA ASN A 101 -14.15 -6.43 5.74
C ASN A 101 -14.92 -5.55 6.74
N ALA A 102 -14.37 -5.31 7.93
CA ALA A 102 -14.97 -4.41 8.92
C ALA A 102 -15.09 -2.96 8.39
N MET A 103 -14.04 -2.46 7.72
CA MET A 103 -14.05 -1.18 7.00
C MET A 103 -15.18 -1.17 5.98
N LYS A 104 -15.30 -2.21 5.14
CA LYS A 104 -16.36 -2.33 4.14
C LYS A 104 -17.75 -2.30 4.76
N MET A 105 -17.98 -3.10 5.79
CA MET A 105 -19.29 -3.21 6.45
C MET A 105 -19.70 -1.93 7.16
N SER A 106 -18.76 -1.09 7.57
CA SER A 106 -19.07 0.19 8.19
C SER A 106 -19.54 1.27 7.21
N ILE A 107 -19.37 1.07 5.90
CA ILE A 107 -19.93 1.95 4.84
C ILE A 107 -21.42 1.64 4.62
N ALA A 108 -22.21 2.69 4.36
CA ALA A 108 -23.64 2.57 4.05
C ALA A 108 -23.93 1.56 2.93
N GLU A 109 -24.91 0.67 3.15
CA GLU A 109 -25.21 -0.47 2.28
C GLU A 109 -25.47 -0.07 0.82
N SER A 110 -26.17 1.04 0.60
CA SER A 110 -26.52 1.56 -0.73
C SER A 110 -25.31 1.89 -1.61
N ILE A 111 -24.16 2.23 -1.03
CA ILE A 111 -22.94 2.64 -1.75
C ILE A 111 -21.76 1.68 -1.53
N ARG A 112 -21.86 0.78 -0.55
CA ARG A 112 -20.80 -0.14 -0.12
C ARG A 112 -20.24 -1.00 -1.25
N HIS A 113 -21.06 -1.38 -2.23
CA HIS A 113 -20.63 -2.23 -3.35
C HIS A 113 -19.55 -1.58 -4.22
N ARG A 114 -19.39 -0.24 -4.17
CA ARG A 114 -18.34 0.53 -4.88
C ARG A 114 -17.10 0.80 -4.02
N TYR A 115 -17.03 0.27 -2.81
CA TYR A 115 -15.88 0.40 -1.92
C TYR A 115 -15.07 -0.90 -1.87
N ILE A 116 -13.78 -0.79 -2.19
CA ILE A 116 -12.78 -1.87 -2.11
C ILE A 116 -11.75 -1.43 -1.06
N PRO A 117 -11.91 -1.75 0.23
CA PRO A 117 -10.90 -1.41 1.23
C PRO A 117 -9.60 -2.16 0.96
N TYR A 118 -8.48 -1.50 1.24
CA TYR A 118 -7.16 -2.14 1.21
C TYR A 118 -6.22 -1.49 2.22
N LEU A 119 -5.55 -2.34 3.00
CA LEU A 119 -4.46 -1.97 3.88
C LEU A 119 -3.19 -2.68 3.43
N GLN A 120 -2.14 -1.92 3.15
CA GLN A 120 -0.81 -2.48 2.94
C GLN A 120 -0.33 -3.04 4.28
N LEU A 121 -0.11 -4.36 4.35
CA LEU A 121 0.08 -5.07 5.62
C LEU A 121 1.16 -4.45 6.52
N HIS A 122 2.18 -3.86 5.92
CA HIS A 122 3.31 -3.31 6.63
C HIS A 122 3.60 -1.89 6.21
N GLU A 123 4.48 -1.72 5.23
CA GLU A 123 4.77 -0.45 4.59
C GLU A 123 4.78 -0.65 3.07
N PHE A 124 4.50 0.40 2.31
CA PHE A 124 4.71 0.43 0.86
C PHE A 124 6.10 -0.09 0.49
N GLU A 125 7.13 0.33 1.23
CA GLU A 125 8.53 -0.07 1.00
C GLU A 125 8.76 -1.58 1.01
N GLY A 126 7.89 -2.35 1.67
CA GLY A 126 7.94 -3.82 1.63
C GLY A 126 7.88 -4.33 0.20
N LEU A 127 6.97 -3.76 -0.63
CA LEU A 127 6.78 -4.13 -2.02
C LEU A 127 8.04 -3.92 -2.89
N LEU A 128 8.99 -3.09 -2.45
CA LEU A 128 10.22 -2.80 -3.19
C LEU A 128 11.25 -3.92 -3.06
N PHE A 129 11.15 -4.77 -2.04
CA PHE A 129 11.97 -5.98 -1.88
C PHE A 129 11.48 -7.12 -2.78
N ASN A 130 11.30 -6.82 -4.07
CA ASN A 130 10.77 -7.76 -5.05
C ASN A 130 11.87 -8.53 -5.79
N ASP A 131 12.89 -7.83 -6.28
CA ASP A 131 14.00 -8.41 -7.03
C ASP A 131 15.32 -7.73 -6.63
N ILE A 132 16.23 -8.53 -6.08
CA ILE A 132 17.54 -8.06 -5.62
C ILE A 132 18.36 -7.46 -6.77
N GLN A 133 18.17 -7.92 -8.01
CA GLN A 133 18.89 -7.40 -9.17
C GLN A 133 18.51 -5.95 -9.46
N ILE A 134 17.28 -5.54 -9.16
CA ILE A 134 16.85 -4.13 -9.32
C ILE A 134 17.66 -3.22 -8.40
N PHE A 135 18.00 -3.64 -7.19
CA PHE A 135 18.88 -2.86 -6.31
C PHE A 135 20.27 -2.67 -6.93
N HIS A 136 20.83 -3.72 -7.53
CA HIS A 136 22.13 -3.63 -8.19
C HIS A 136 22.13 -2.77 -9.47
N GLN A 137 20.98 -2.65 -10.13
CA GLN A 137 20.82 -1.89 -11.37
C GLN A 137 20.47 -0.41 -11.12
N GLN A 138 19.62 -0.15 -10.13
CA GLN A 138 19.06 1.19 -9.89
C GLN A 138 19.85 1.99 -8.86
N VAL A 139 20.62 1.34 -7.98
CA VAL A 139 21.42 2.02 -6.95
C VAL A 139 22.90 2.02 -7.37
N PRO A 140 23.56 3.19 -7.40
CA PRO A 140 24.99 3.26 -7.61
C PRO A 140 25.74 2.37 -6.61
N LYS A 141 26.75 1.62 -7.07
CA LYS A 141 27.52 0.71 -6.20
C LYS A 141 28.12 1.39 -4.96
N ALA A 142 28.46 2.68 -5.06
CA ALA A 142 28.98 3.47 -3.95
C ALA A 142 27.91 3.85 -2.89
N GLU A 143 26.63 3.76 -3.26
CA GLU A 143 25.50 4.07 -2.38
C GLU A 143 24.86 2.79 -1.81
N LEU A 144 25.03 1.64 -2.46
CA LEU A 144 24.54 0.35 -1.98
C LEU A 144 25.48 -0.24 -0.91
N VAL A 145 25.35 0.24 0.33
CA VAL A 145 26.27 -0.03 1.44
C VAL A 145 25.88 -1.23 2.33
N GLY A 146 24.60 -1.62 2.35
CA GLY A 146 24.10 -2.70 3.22
C GLY A 146 23.84 -4.03 2.51
N LEU A 147 24.77 -4.49 1.66
CA LEU A 147 24.60 -5.70 0.83
C LEU A 147 24.24 -6.96 1.63
N THR A 148 24.86 -7.18 2.79
CA THR A 148 24.55 -8.34 3.65
C THR A 148 23.11 -8.30 4.15
N GLU A 149 22.61 -7.11 4.54
CA GLU A 149 21.23 -6.95 5.00
C GLU A 149 20.24 -7.13 3.84
N LEU A 150 20.58 -6.64 2.65
CA LEU A 150 19.80 -6.83 1.44
C LEU A 150 19.65 -8.32 1.10
N GLN A 151 20.77 -9.04 0.98
CA GLN A 151 20.78 -10.47 0.68
C GLN A 151 19.98 -11.27 1.71
N LYS A 152 20.25 -11.04 2.99
CA LYS A 152 19.52 -11.69 4.08
C LYS A 152 18.01 -11.42 4.03
N THR A 153 17.60 -10.21 3.67
CA THR A 153 16.17 -9.89 3.57
C THR A 153 15.49 -10.73 2.47
N PHE A 154 16.15 -10.96 1.34
CA PHE A 154 15.63 -11.84 0.29
C PHE A 154 15.69 -13.32 0.65
N GLU A 155 16.65 -13.75 1.47
CA GLU A 155 16.73 -15.12 1.99
C GLU A 155 15.65 -15.40 3.05
N ASP A 156 15.35 -14.41 3.89
CA ASP A 156 14.39 -14.55 5.00
C ASP A 156 12.92 -14.44 4.52
N TYR A 157 12.66 -13.79 3.38
CA TYR A 157 11.29 -13.47 2.93
C TYR A 157 11.08 -13.70 1.43
N ASP A 158 10.37 -14.79 1.08
CA ASP A 158 9.87 -15.01 -0.28
C ASP A 158 8.75 -14.03 -0.66
N ASN A 159 7.87 -13.72 0.31
CA ASN A 159 6.79 -12.75 0.16
C ASN A 159 7.22 -11.40 0.79
N PRO A 160 7.49 -10.35 -0.02
CA PRO A 160 7.87 -9.03 0.48
C PRO A 160 6.84 -8.38 1.42
N GLU A 161 5.56 -8.75 1.32
CA GLU A 161 4.50 -8.22 2.21
C GLU A 161 4.67 -8.69 3.65
N MET A 162 5.44 -9.76 3.87
CA MET A 162 5.72 -10.33 5.19
C MET A 162 6.96 -9.71 5.87
N ILE A 163 7.69 -8.82 5.19
CA ILE A 163 8.85 -8.14 5.75
C ILE A 163 8.38 -7.26 6.90
N ASN A 164 8.64 -7.75 8.11
CA ASN A 164 8.00 -7.30 9.33
C ASN A 164 8.54 -5.99 9.89
N ASN A 165 7.81 -5.48 10.89
CA ASN A 165 7.91 -4.11 11.36
C ASN A 165 8.14 -4.10 12.86
N SER A 166 9.38 -4.29 13.28
CA SER A 166 9.84 -3.63 14.51
C SER A 166 10.38 -2.26 14.15
N LYS A 167 10.48 -1.35 15.14
CA LYS A 167 11.02 0.01 14.97
C LYS A 167 12.38 0.03 14.24
N GLU A 168 13.15 -1.05 14.35
CA GLU A 168 14.44 -1.19 13.67
C GLU A 168 14.40 -2.06 12.40
N THR A 169 13.37 -2.88 12.18
CA THR A 169 13.33 -3.88 11.10
C THR A 169 12.31 -3.60 10.00
N SER A 170 11.52 -2.53 10.13
CA SER A 170 10.55 -2.11 9.09
C SER A 170 11.22 -1.93 7.73
N PRO A 171 10.52 -2.21 6.61
CA PRO A 171 11.06 -2.09 5.26
C PRO A 171 11.74 -0.74 4.98
N SER A 172 11.14 0.39 5.38
CA SER A 172 11.71 1.72 5.16
C SER A 172 13.03 1.96 5.90
N HIS A 173 13.19 1.40 7.10
CA HIS A 173 14.45 1.46 7.85
C HIS A 173 15.52 0.54 7.28
N ARG A 174 15.15 -0.63 6.75
CA ARG A 174 16.08 -1.50 6.00
C ARG A 174 16.63 -0.75 4.79
N LEU A 175 15.77 -0.12 3.99
CA LEU A 175 16.20 0.64 2.81
C LEU A 175 17.16 1.79 3.17
N LYS A 176 16.92 2.50 4.28
CA LYS A 176 17.84 3.54 4.78
C LYS A 176 19.23 3.02 5.17
N ARG A 177 19.32 1.79 5.67
CA ARG A 177 20.61 1.15 6.00
C ARG A 177 21.29 0.54 4.78
N ILE A 178 20.50 0.03 3.84
CA ILE A 178 20.98 -0.60 2.61
C ILE A 178 21.49 0.45 1.62
N ILE A 179 20.83 1.60 1.52
CA ILE A 179 21.09 2.64 0.53
C ILE A 179 21.50 3.94 1.23
N LYS A 180 22.77 4.32 1.06
CA LYS A 180 23.29 5.61 1.53
C LYS A 180 22.58 6.75 0.80
N GLY A 181 21.99 7.67 1.56
CA GLY A 181 21.25 8.81 0.99
C GLY A 181 19.81 8.49 0.55
N TYR A 182 19.26 7.35 1.00
CA TYR A 182 17.89 6.96 0.70
C TYR A 182 16.87 8.07 1.00
N ASN A 183 16.14 8.49 -0.02
CA ASN A 183 15.03 9.44 0.06
C ASN A 183 13.70 8.69 -0.21
N LYS A 184 12.85 8.58 0.81
CA LYS A 184 11.67 7.70 0.80
C LYS A 184 10.71 7.96 -0.39
N PRO A 185 10.19 9.18 -0.62
CA PRO A 185 9.29 9.42 -1.75
C PRO A 185 9.95 9.22 -3.12
N LEU A 186 11.20 9.67 -3.29
CA LEU A 186 11.89 9.61 -4.57
C LEU A 186 12.20 8.17 -4.97
N TYR A 187 12.84 7.42 -4.08
CA TYR A 187 13.24 6.05 -4.37
C TYR A 187 12.03 5.11 -4.45
N GLY A 188 10.96 5.37 -3.69
CA GLY A 188 9.79 4.49 -3.65
C GLY A 188 9.16 4.26 -5.02
N HIS A 189 8.79 5.32 -5.74
CA HIS A 189 8.16 5.19 -7.05
C HIS A 189 9.16 4.73 -8.14
N TYR A 190 10.42 5.19 -8.11
CA TYR A 190 11.43 4.74 -9.09
C TYR A 190 11.73 3.24 -8.99
N PHE A 191 11.87 2.70 -7.77
CA PHE A 191 12.05 1.27 -7.60
C PHE A 191 10.82 0.51 -8.08
N ALA A 192 9.61 0.97 -7.73
CA ALA A 192 8.39 0.30 -8.14
C ALA A 192 8.19 0.33 -9.67
N GLU A 193 8.59 1.41 -10.35
CA GLU A 193 8.62 1.52 -11.80
C GLU A 193 9.61 0.51 -12.42
N ALA A 194 10.84 0.46 -11.91
CA ALA A 194 11.88 -0.46 -12.39
C ALA A 194 11.54 -1.94 -12.15
N ILE A 195 10.87 -2.26 -11.04
CA ILE A 195 10.34 -3.61 -10.76
C ILE A 195 9.19 -3.94 -11.72
N GLY A 196 8.27 -2.99 -11.91
CA GLY A 196 7.07 -3.13 -12.70
C GLY A 196 5.93 -3.85 -11.96
N ILE A 197 4.68 -3.41 -12.22
CA ILE A 197 3.49 -3.90 -11.51
C ILE A 197 3.30 -5.42 -11.62
N ASN A 198 3.62 -6.04 -12.77
CA ASN A 198 3.46 -7.49 -12.94
C ASN A 198 4.32 -8.27 -11.95
N ARG A 199 5.60 -7.90 -11.79
CA ARG A 199 6.49 -8.58 -10.83
C ARG A 199 6.09 -8.32 -9.38
N ILE A 200 5.64 -7.11 -9.07
CA ILE A 200 5.08 -6.79 -7.74
C ILE A 200 3.90 -7.73 -7.45
N ARG A 201 2.96 -7.87 -8.39
CA ARG A 201 1.80 -8.76 -8.25
C ARG A 201 2.18 -10.24 -8.13
N GLU A 202 3.21 -10.70 -8.83
CA GLU A 202 3.65 -12.09 -8.76
C GLU A 202 4.16 -12.50 -7.37
N LYS A 203 4.86 -11.59 -6.66
CA LYS A 203 5.43 -11.88 -5.34
C LYS A 203 4.62 -11.37 -4.15
N SER A 204 3.68 -10.46 -4.37
CA SER A 204 2.87 -9.83 -3.31
C SER A 204 1.40 -10.24 -3.43
N PRO A 205 0.97 -11.36 -2.80
CA PRO A 205 -0.38 -11.89 -2.88
C PRO A 205 -1.49 -10.89 -2.54
N ARG A 206 -1.38 -10.10 -1.46
CA ARG A 206 -2.46 -9.17 -1.07
C ARG A 206 -2.55 -8.02 -2.06
N PHE A 207 -1.41 -7.46 -2.44
CA PHE A 207 -1.35 -6.44 -3.49
C PHE A 207 -1.96 -6.96 -4.80
N ASN A 208 -1.64 -8.19 -5.21
CA ASN A 208 -2.23 -8.79 -6.41
C ASN A 208 -3.74 -8.97 -6.30
N GLU A 209 -4.24 -9.43 -5.15
CA GLU A 209 -5.68 -9.56 -4.92
C GLU A 209 -6.37 -8.19 -4.99
N TRP A 210 -5.78 -7.16 -4.40
CA TRP A 210 -6.27 -5.79 -4.47
C TRP A 210 -6.37 -5.28 -5.90
N ILE A 211 -5.29 -5.39 -6.69
CA ILE A 211 -5.30 -4.98 -8.10
C ILE A 211 -6.31 -5.81 -8.90
N THR A 212 -6.44 -7.10 -8.62
CA THR A 212 -7.41 -7.97 -9.28
C THR A 212 -8.85 -7.55 -8.98
N LYS A 213 -9.17 -7.18 -7.72
CA LYS A 213 -10.47 -6.61 -7.33
C LYS A 213 -10.73 -5.28 -8.06
N ILE A 214 -9.72 -4.40 -8.17
CA ILE A 214 -9.85 -3.15 -8.93
C ILE A 214 -10.14 -3.42 -10.40
N ILE A 215 -9.48 -4.42 -11.02
CA ILE A 215 -9.67 -4.74 -12.43
C ILE A 215 -11.05 -5.34 -12.70
N ASN A 216 -11.52 -6.24 -11.82
CA ASN A 216 -12.74 -7.02 -12.05
C ASN A 216 -14.03 -6.39 -11.52
N HIS A 217 -13.94 -5.31 -10.73
CA HIS A 217 -15.11 -4.62 -10.20
C HIS A 217 -15.95 -3.94 -11.29
#